data_AF-A0A2N0PCJ7-F1
#
_entry.id   AF-A0A2N0PCJ7-F1
#
_cell.length_a   1.000
_cell.length_b   1.000
_cell.length_c   1.000
_cell.angle_alpha   90.00
_cell.angle_beta   90.00
_cell.angle_gamma   90.00
#
_symmetry.space_group_name_H-M   'P 1'
#
loop_
_entity.id
_entity.type
_entity.pdbx_description
1 polymer ?
#
loop_
_entity_poly.entity_id
_entity_poly.type
_entity_poly.pdbx_seq_one_letter_code
_entity_poly.pdbx_strand_id
1 'polypeptide(L)' 'LLFYQVISEICQLLRDPNPECDIMPEISQLYKTDRNRYEATVREWTRKYASETL' A
#
# COMPACT_ATOMS: atom_id res chain seq x y z
N LEU A 1 18.69 -16.22 0.13
CA LEU A 1 19.10 -14.87 0.59
C LEU A 1 18.41 -13.78 -0.23
N LEU A 2 18.57 -13.73 -1.56
CA LEU A 2 17.88 -12.75 -2.43
C LEU A 2 16.33 -12.79 -2.34
N PHE A 3 15.74 -13.98 -2.31
CA PHE A 3 14.28 -14.14 -2.16
C PHE A 3 13.73 -13.52 -0.86
N TYR A 4 14.43 -13.74 0.25
CA TYR A 4 14.03 -13.19 1.55
C TYR A 4 14.15 -11.66 1.57
N GLN A 5 15.18 -11.10 0.93
CA GLN A 5 15.33 -9.65 0.77
C GLN A 5 14.16 -9.06 0.00
N VAL A 6 13.77 -9.65 -1.13
CA VAL A 6 12.62 -9.17 -1.94
C VAL A 6 11.32 -9.20 -1.12
N ILE A 7 11.05 -10.27 -0.38
CA ILE A 7 9.86 -10.35 0.47
C ILE A 7 9.89 -9.29 1.57
N SER A 8 11.05 -9.08 2.19
CA SER A 8 11.22 -8.06 3.24
C SER A 8 10.91 -6.66 2.71
N GLU A 9 11.42 -6.32 1.53
CA GLU A 9 11.15 -5.04 0.87
C GLU A 9 9.67 -4.87 0.55
N ILE A 10 9.00 -5.91 0.04
CA ILE A 10 7.54 -5.88 -0.22
C ILE A 10 6.78 -5.65 1.09
N CYS A 11 7.10 -6.39 2.15
CA CYS A 11 6.47 -6.24 3.46
C CYS A 11 6.73 -4.85 4.08
N GLN A 12 7.88 -4.24 3.81
CA GLN A 12 8.14 -2.86 4.21
C GLN A 12 7.24 -1.90 3.44
N LEU A 13 7.22 -1.99 2.11
CA LEU A 13 6.43 -1.10 1.24
C LEU A 13 4.93 -1.16 1.55
N LEU A 14 4.41 -2.33 1.88
CA LEU A 14 3.00 -2.50 2.26
C LEU A 14 2.66 -1.85 3.62
N ARG A 15 3.63 -1.80 4.55
CA ARG A 15 3.45 -1.18 5.87
C ARG A 15 3.67 0.32 5.86
N ASP A 16 4.70 0.75 5.13
CA ASP A 16 5.10 2.14 4.98
C ASP A 16 5.36 2.44 3.50
N PRO A 17 4.30 2.85 2.76
CA PRO A 17 4.42 3.16 1.34
C PRO A 17 5.42 4.29 1.13
N ASN A 18 6.38 4.12 0.21
CA ASN A 18 7.25 5.21 -0.21
C ASN A 18 6.50 6.10 -1.23
N PRO A 19 6.08 7.32 -0.85
CA PRO A 19 5.26 8.15 -1.72
C PRO A 19 6.07 8.88 -2.81
N GLU A 20 7.40 8.76 -2.81
CA GLU A 20 8.30 9.30 -3.84
C GLU A 20 8.57 8.29 -4.97
N CYS A 21 8.08 7.06 -4.84
CA CYS A 21 8.40 5.99 -5.79
C CYS A 21 7.63 6.11 -7.12
N ASP A 22 6.59 6.97 -7.19
CA ASP A 22 5.77 7.29 -8.37
C ASP A 22 5.26 6.10 -9.22
N ILE A 23 5.32 4.87 -8.69
CA ILE A 23 4.78 3.66 -9.33
C ILE A 23 3.28 3.84 -9.60
N MET A 24 2.60 4.64 -8.76
CA MET A 24 1.20 5.02 -8.95
C MET A 24 0.99 6.50 -8.56
N PRO A 25 1.21 7.44 -9.49
CA PRO A 25 1.30 8.87 -9.17
C PRO A 25 0.04 9.42 -8.49
N GLU A 26 -1.13 8.94 -8.91
CA GLU A 26 -2.43 9.36 -8.37
C GLU A 26 -2.61 8.95 -6.90
N ILE A 27 -2.21 7.72 -6.56
CA ILE A 27 -2.28 7.20 -5.19
C ILE A 27 -1.20 7.85 -4.33
N SER A 28 0.00 8.05 -4.87
CA SER A 28 1.09 8.78 -4.18
C SER A 28 0.68 10.21 -3.85
N GLN A 29 0.05 10.93 -4.79
CA GLN A 29 -0.46 12.26 -4.54
C GLN A 29 -1.56 12.23 -3.48
N LEU A 30 -2.53 11.32 -3.61
CA LEU A 30 -3.59 11.16 -2.62
C LEU A 30 -3.04 10.88 -1.21
N TYR A 31 -2.02 10.03 -1.09
CA TYR A 31 -1.34 9.74 0.17
C TYR A 31 -0.71 10.99 0.79
N LYS A 32 -0.07 11.85 -0.03
CA LYS A 32 0.57 13.10 0.40
C LYS A 32 -0.45 14.19 0.76
N THR A 33 -1.55 14.30 0.01
CA THR A 33 -2.49 15.43 0.11
C THR A 33 -3.73 15.17 0.95
N ASP A 34 -4.21 13.92 1.05
CA ASP A 34 -5.41 13.56 1.79
C ASP A 34 -5.32 12.14 2.37
N ARG A 35 -4.65 12.05 3.53
CA ARG A 35 -4.43 10.78 4.23
C ARG A 35 -5.74 10.10 4.65
N ASN A 36 -6.78 10.86 4.97
CA ASN A 36 -8.07 10.31 5.42
C ASN A 36 -8.78 9.59 4.28
N ARG A 37 -8.84 10.22 3.09
CA ARG A 37 -9.43 9.59 1.90
C ARG A 37 -8.61 8.41 1.40
N TYR A 38 -7.27 8.51 1.43
CA TYR A 38 -6.39 7.39 1.16
C TYR A 38 -6.73 6.18 2.05
N GLU A 39 -6.80 6.38 3.37
CA GLU A 39 -7.10 5.29 4.30
C GLU A 39 -8.49 4.69 4.14
N ALA A 40 -9.50 5.52 3.85
CA ALA A 40 -10.84 5.02 3.57
C ALA A 40 -10.83 4.09 2.34
N THR A 41 -10.12 4.50 1.29
CA THR A 41 -9.95 3.71 0.06
C THR A 41 -9.20 2.41 0.33
N VAL A 42 -8.07 2.46 1.06
CA VAL A 42 -7.30 1.25 1.42
C VAL A 42 -8.17 0.28 2.23
N ARG A 43 -8.91 0.77 3.22
CA ARG A 43 -9.83 -0.09 4.02
C ARG A 43 -10.90 -0.74 3.16
N GLU A 44 -11.49 -0.01 2.22
CA GLU A 44 -12.48 -0.56 1.28
C GLU A 44 -11.86 -1.66 0.40
N TRP A 45 -10.68 -1.39 -0.17
CA TRP A 45 -9.99 -2.34 -1.04
C TRP A 45 -9.55 -3.59 -0.30
N THR A 46 -8.99 -3.45 0.91
CA THR A 46 -8.64 -4.59 1.77
C THR A 46 -9.87 -5.44 2.05
N ARG A 47 -11.02 -4.84 2.35
CA ARG A 47 -12.28 -5.60 2.54
C ARG A 47 -12.78 -6.26 1.26
N LYS A 48 -12.49 -5.71 0.08
CA LYS A 48 -12.99 -6.25 -1.19
C LYS A 48 -12.15 -7.42 -1.71
N TYR A 49 -10.84 -7.36 -1.52
CA TYR A 49 -9.90 -8.30 -2.16
C TYR A 49 -9.10 -9.16 -1.18
N ALA A 50 -9.01 -8.75 0.08
CA ALA A 50 -8.20 -9.42 1.10
C ALA A 50 -9.01 -9.73 2.38
N SER A 51 -10.35 -9.63 2.32
CA SER A 51 -11.20 -10.18 3.37
C SER A 51 -11.15 -11.69 3.29
N GLU A 52 -10.61 -12.34 4.30
CA GLU A 52 -10.83 -13.76 4.55
C GLU A 52 -12.33 -14.06 4.53
N THR A 53 -12.78 -14.81 3.54
CA THR A 53 -13.81 -15.82 3.79
C THR A 53 -13.00 -17.11 3.94
N LEU A 54 -12.95 -17.61 5.18
CA LEU A 54 -12.28 -18.83 5.66
C LEU A 54 -11.75 -19.80 4.58
#